data_AF-A0A1H8WB54-F1
#
_entry.id   AF-A0A1H8WB54-F1
#
_cell.length_a   1.000
_cell.length_b   1.000
_cell.length_c   1.000
_cell.angle_alpha   90.00
_cell.angle_beta   90.00
_cell.angle_gamma   90.00
#
_symmetry.space_group_name_H-M   'P 1'
#
loop_
_entity.id
_entity.type
_entity.pdbx_description
1 polymer ?
#
loop_
_entity_poly.entity_id
_entity_poly.type
_entity_poly.pdbx_seq_one_letter_code
_entity_poly.pdbx_strand_id
1 'polypeptide(L)'
;MENLPKQIKTLKLYLALLTVTIIVCFGFIIRLMSNQAHFKQITAERIDIVEPDGKIRMAISNRQSQHPGTIDGKQLPKRDRPAGMIFFNDDGNECGGLVYDGDKKSASMTYSIDQYKNDQIMQLQYSQENNGPQLQRSYGLKLWDKYDNFPSSKVLAYIDSLNKLNDTVAYKTGIDKLNASGRVTKERLFVGKNAGGDVGLFLSDANGKPKLRIYINKQNQPVIETLDDKGAVIKSR
;
A
#
# COMPACT_ATOMS: atom_id res chain seq x y z
N MET A 1 -17.81 -45.84 -65.80
CA MET A 1 -16.95 -44.67 -65.47
C MET A 1 -17.68 -43.32 -65.57
N GLU A 2 -18.94 -43.26 -66.02
CA GLU A 2 -19.65 -42.00 -66.33
C GLU A 2 -20.01 -41.09 -65.13
N ASN A 3 -19.89 -41.55 -63.88
CA ASN A 3 -20.21 -40.73 -62.72
C ASN A 3 -19.01 -40.02 -62.06
N LEU A 4 -17.78 -40.30 -62.51
CA LEU A 4 -16.57 -39.72 -61.94
C LEU A 4 -16.52 -38.18 -62.03
N PRO A 5 -16.90 -37.54 -63.17
CA PRO A 5 -16.88 -36.08 -63.28
C PRO A 5 -17.90 -35.39 -62.36
N LYS A 6 -19.08 -36.00 -62.18
CA LYS A 6 -20.11 -35.53 -61.24
C LYS A 6 -19.63 -35.67 -59.80
N GLN A 7 -19.06 -36.81 -59.42
CA GLN A 7 -18.50 -37.04 -58.09
C GLN A 7 -17.38 -36.05 -57.75
N ILE A 8 -16.48 -35.75 -58.71
CA ILE A 8 -15.41 -34.77 -58.53
C ILE A 8 -15.99 -33.35 -58.35
N LYS A 9 -17.03 -32.96 -59.11
CA LYS A 9 -17.70 -31.66 -58.91
C LYS A 9 -18.34 -31.55 -57.53
N THR A 10 -19.05 -32.59 -57.08
CA THR A 10 -19.67 -32.62 -55.74
C THR A 10 -18.61 -32.57 -54.64
N LEU A 11 -17.50 -33.31 -54.78
CA LEU A 11 -16.39 -33.30 -53.84
C LEU A 11 -15.71 -31.93 -53.76
N LYS A 12 -15.46 -31.28 -54.91
CA LYS A 12 -14.91 -29.92 -54.96
C LYS A 12 -15.83 -28.91 -54.28
N LEU A 13 -17.15 -29.05 -54.46
CA LEU A 13 -18.14 -28.20 -53.78
C LEU A 13 -18.09 -28.40 -52.26
N TYR A 14 -18.02 -29.66 -51.82
CA TYR A 14 -17.88 -30.01 -50.39
C TYR A 14 -16.59 -29.45 -49.79
N LEU A 15 -15.46 -29.58 -50.48
CA LEU A 15 -14.18 -29.06 -50.04
C LEU A 15 -14.19 -27.53 -49.96
N ALA A 16 -14.79 -26.86 -50.95
CA ALA A 16 -14.96 -25.41 -50.92
C ALA A 16 -15.82 -24.98 -49.73
N LEU A 17 -16.95 -25.65 -49.51
CA LEU A 17 -17.84 -25.36 -48.38
C LEU A 17 -17.14 -25.58 -47.03
N LEU A 18 -16.46 -26.72 -46.88
CA LEU A 18 -15.70 -27.07 -45.67
C LEU A 18 -14.58 -26.05 -45.41
N THR A 19 -13.86 -25.64 -46.45
CA THR A 19 -12.79 -24.64 -46.32
C THR A 19 -13.35 -23.30 -45.86
N VAL A 20 -14.47 -22.85 -46.43
CA VAL A 20 -15.16 -21.63 -45.99
C VAL A 20 -15.63 -21.76 -44.55
N THR A 21 -16.22 -22.89 -44.17
CA THR A 21 -16.64 -23.14 -42.78
C THR A 21 -15.46 -23.07 -41.82
N ILE A 22 -14.32 -23.70 -42.14
CA ILE A 22 -13.11 -23.65 -41.32
C ILE A 22 -12.59 -22.21 -41.20
N ILE A 23 -12.53 -21.45 -42.29
CA ILE A 23 -12.08 -20.04 -42.26
C ILE A 23 -13.02 -19.20 -41.37
N VAL A 24 -14.33 -19.40 -41.49
CA VAL A 24 -15.32 -18.69 -40.65
C VAL A 24 -15.16 -19.08 -39.18
N CYS A 25 -14.99 -20.37 -38.87
CA CYS A 25 -14.73 -20.85 -37.50
C CYS A 25 -13.43 -20.26 -36.93
N PHE A 26 -12.34 -20.24 -37.70
CA PHE A 26 -11.07 -19.63 -37.29
C PHE A 26 -11.21 -18.12 -37.06
N GLY A 27 -11.91 -17.41 -37.94
CA GLY A 27 -12.21 -15.99 -37.77
C GLY A 27 -13.02 -15.71 -36.50
N PHE A 28 -13.98 -16.58 -36.17
CA PHE A 28 -14.77 -16.48 -34.95
C PHE A 28 -13.93 -16.74 -33.70
N ILE A 29 -13.05 -17.75 -33.72
CA ILE A 29 -12.14 -18.08 -32.62
C ILE A 29 -11.17 -16.91 -32.37
N ILE A 30 -10.56 -16.34 -33.41
CA ILE A 30 -9.66 -15.19 -33.29
C ILE A 30 -10.39 -14.01 -32.63
N ARG A 31 -11.64 -13.75 -33.01
CA ARG A 31 -12.46 -12.66 -32.46
C ARG A 31 -12.88 -12.92 -31.01
N LEU A 32 -13.16 -14.17 -30.65
CA LEU A 32 -13.41 -14.58 -29.26
C LEU A 32 -12.17 -14.43 -28.39
N MET A 33 -10.98 -14.68 -28.94
CA MET A 33 -9.71 -14.53 -28.25
C MET A 33 -9.24 -13.07 -28.12
N SER A 34 -9.71 -12.16 -28.98
CA SER A 34 -9.23 -10.78 -29.04
C SER A 34 -10.07 -9.76 -28.27
N ASN A 35 -10.97 -10.18 -27.38
CA ASN A 35 -11.87 -9.23 -26.71
C ASN A 35 -11.25 -8.68 -25.42
N GLN A 36 -10.77 -7.44 -25.48
CA GLN A 36 -10.72 -6.60 -24.28
C GLN A 36 -12.14 -6.43 -23.76
N ALA A 37 -12.42 -6.92 -22.56
CA ALA A 37 -13.72 -6.73 -21.95
C ALA A 37 -13.93 -5.23 -21.65
N HIS A 38 -14.96 -4.63 -22.23
CA HIS A 38 -15.34 -3.26 -21.92
C HIS A 38 -16.51 -3.27 -20.94
N PHE A 39 -16.27 -2.71 -19.75
CA PHE A 39 -17.29 -2.51 -18.74
C PHE A 39 -17.61 -1.02 -18.62
N LYS A 40 -18.89 -0.68 -18.59
CA LYS A 40 -19.33 0.67 -18.22
C LYS A 40 -19.25 0.90 -16.71
N GLN A 41 -19.52 -0.16 -15.94
CA GLN A 41 -19.47 -0.16 -14.48
C GLN A 41 -19.10 -1.56 -13.99
N ILE A 42 -18.30 -1.61 -12.92
CA ILE A 42 -17.96 -2.84 -12.21
C ILE A 42 -18.42 -2.68 -10.76
N THR A 43 -19.24 -3.62 -10.29
CA THR A 43 -19.60 -3.75 -8.88
C THR A 43 -18.89 -4.99 -8.35
N ALA A 44 -17.90 -4.79 -7.47
CA ALA A 44 -17.08 -5.86 -6.95
C ALA A 44 -16.65 -5.56 -5.51
N GLU A 45 -16.43 -6.62 -4.73
CA GLU A 45 -15.80 -6.50 -3.42
C GLU A 45 -14.29 -6.25 -3.52
N ARG A 46 -13.67 -6.80 -4.58
CA ARG A 46 -12.25 -6.68 -4.90
C ARG A 46 -11.99 -6.79 -6.40
N ILE A 47 -11.03 -6.00 -6.87
CA ILE A 47 -10.46 -6.06 -8.22
C ILE A 47 -8.94 -6.23 -8.07
N ASP A 48 -8.40 -7.32 -8.62
CA ASP A 48 -6.96 -7.56 -8.69
C ASP A 48 -6.44 -7.27 -10.10
N ILE A 49 -5.36 -6.52 -10.18
CA ILE A 49 -4.54 -6.37 -11.38
C ILE A 49 -3.37 -7.33 -11.24
N VAL A 50 -3.22 -8.23 -12.20
CA VAL A 50 -2.23 -9.31 -12.17
C VAL A 50 -1.35 -9.30 -13.42
N GLU A 51 -0.13 -9.80 -13.25
CA GLU A 51 0.76 -10.18 -14.34
C GLU A 51 0.27 -11.45 -15.06
N PRO A 52 0.81 -11.79 -16.25
CA PRO A 52 0.47 -13.02 -16.96
C PRO A 52 0.73 -14.31 -16.16
N ASP A 53 1.68 -14.28 -15.23
CA ASP A 53 2.00 -15.41 -14.34
C ASP A 53 1.09 -15.49 -13.09
N GLY A 54 0.12 -14.56 -12.97
CA GLY A 54 -0.84 -14.50 -11.87
C GLY A 54 -0.36 -13.69 -10.66
N LYS A 55 0.85 -13.12 -10.66
CA LYS A 55 1.30 -12.24 -9.56
C LYS A 55 0.47 -10.97 -9.51
N ILE A 56 0.03 -10.59 -8.32
CA ILE A 56 -0.72 -9.35 -8.11
C ILE A 56 0.24 -8.14 -8.22
N ARG A 57 -0.22 -7.07 -8.86
CA ARG A 57 0.41 -5.73 -8.93
C ARG A 57 -0.36 -4.67 -8.18
N MET A 58 -1.67 -4.79 -8.17
CA MET A 58 -2.54 -3.86 -7.47
C MET A 58 -3.82 -4.57 -7.05
N ALA A 59 -4.29 -4.29 -5.84
CA ALA A 59 -5.59 -4.75 -5.35
C ALA A 59 -6.42 -3.55 -4.93
N ILE A 60 -7.61 -3.37 -5.51
CA ILE A 60 -8.63 -2.41 -5.07
C ILE A 60 -9.70 -3.21 -4.35
N SER A 61 -9.97 -2.94 -3.07
CA SER A 61 -10.94 -3.73 -2.31
C SER A 61 -11.61 -2.98 -1.16
N ASN A 62 -12.73 -3.55 -0.72
CA ASN A 62 -13.34 -3.20 0.55
C ASN A 62 -12.47 -3.68 1.75
N ARG A 63 -12.93 -3.37 2.97
CA ARG A 63 -12.28 -3.74 4.25
C ARG A 63 -12.20 -5.26 4.48
N GLN A 64 -13.23 -6.01 4.07
CA GLN A 64 -13.34 -7.45 4.34
C GLN A 64 -12.48 -8.30 3.40
N SER A 65 -12.33 -7.85 2.15
CA SER A 65 -11.63 -8.57 1.07
C SER A 65 -10.21 -8.05 0.84
N GLN A 66 -9.68 -7.25 1.77
CA GLN A 66 -8.37 -6.64 1.66
C GLN A 66 -7.23 -7.66 1.59
N HIS A 67 -6.24 -7.39 0.74
CA HIS A 67 -5.08 -8.27 0.64
C HIS A 67 -4.24 -8.14 1.93
N PRO A 68 -3.85 -9.26 2.57
CA PRO A 68 -3.13 -9.21 3.84
C PRO A 68 -1.69 -8.70 3.71
N GLY A 69 -1.17 -8.60 2.48
CA GLY A 69 0.21 -8.23 2.17
C GLY A 69 1.11 -9.44 1.96
N THR A 70 2.22 -9.22 1.27
CA THR A 70 3.24 -10.24 1.02
C THR A 70 4.62 -9.63 1.26
N ILE A 71 5.52 -10.36 1.92
CA ILE A 71 6.92 -9.99 2.11
C ILE A 71 7.80 -11.22 1.89
N ASP A 72 8.80 -11.10 1.00
CA ASP A 72 9.74 -12.16 0.61
C ASP A 72 9.02 -13.49 0.27
N GLY A 73 7.95 -13.39 -0.52
CA GLY A 73 7.13 -14.53 -0.96
C GLY A 73 6.22 -15.12 0.12
N LYS A 74 6.22 -14.59 1.35
CA LYS A 74 5.34 -15.03 2.43
C LYS A 74 4.17 -14.07 2.58
N GLN A 75 2.96 -14.63 2.54
CA GLN A 75 1.77 -13.86 2.87
C GLN A 75 1.76 -13.51 4.35
N LEU A 76 1.45 -12.26 4.67
CA LEU A 76 1.31 -11.81 6.05
C LEU A 76 0.00 -12.34 6.66
N PRO A 77 -0.10 -12.41 8.00
CA PRO A 77 -1.37 -12.70 8.65
C PRO A 77 -2.46 -11.71 8.24
N LYS A 78 -3.72 -12.17 8.18
CA LYS A 78 -4.86 -11.28 7.98
C LYS A 78 -4.88 -10.22 9.09
N ARG A 79 -4.99 -8.96 8.68
CA ARG A 79 -5.14 -7.81 9.58
C ARG A 79 -6.31 -6.96 9.13
N ASP A 80 -7.00 -6.36 10.09
CA ASP A 80 -8.07 -5.41 9.80
C ASP A 80 -7.45 -4.12 9.25
N ARG A 81 -7.87 -3.73 8.05
CA ARG A 81 -7.38 -2.54 7.34
C ARG A 81 -8.53 -1.86 6.64
N PRO A 82 -8.51 -0.52 6.49
CA PRO A 82 -9.54 0.18 5.74
C PRO A 82 -9.62 -0.27 4.27
N ALA A 83 -10.72 0.10 3.62
CA ALA A 83 -10.87 -0.09 2.19
C ALA A 83 -9.87 0.78 1.42
N GLY A 84 -9.45 0.34 0.24
CA GLY A 84 -8.48 1.08 -0.53
C GLY A 84 -7.80 0.27 -1.63
N MET A 85 -6.66 0.82 -2.06
CA MET A 85 -5.81 0.32 -3.12
C MET A 85 -4.44 -0.03 -2.54
N ILE A 86 -3.96 -1.26 -2.75
CA ILE A 86 -2.65 -1.73 -2.31
C ILE A 86 -1.79 -2.06 -3.53
N PHE A 87 -0.52 -1.68 -3.49
CA PHE A 87 0.44 -1.90 -4.58
C PHE A 87 1.43 -3.01 -4.23
N PHE A 88 1.89 -3.72 -5.26
CA PHE A 88 2.90 -4.76 -5.15
C PHE A 88 4.02 -4.52 -6.16
N ASN A 89 5.26 -4.72 -5.74
CA ASN A 89 6.42 -4.60 -6.61
C ASN A 89 6.67 -5.87 -7.44
N ASP A 90 7.74 -5.87 -8.23
CA ASP A 90 8.09 -6.99 -9.13
C ASP A 90 8.33 -8.33 -8.43
N ASP A 91 8.84 -8.27 -7.20
CA ASP A 91 9.05 -9.44 -6.34
C ASP A 91 7.75 -9.94 -5.69
N GLY A 92 6.63 -9.26 -5.93
CA GLY A 92 5.32 -9.56 -5.34
C GLY A 92 5.18 -9.09 -3.89
N ASN A 93 6.04 -8.18 -3.42
CA ASN A 93 5.95 -7.61 -2.07
C ASN A 93 5.02 -6.42 -2.04
N GLU A 94 4.19 -6.31 -1.00
CA GLU A 94 3.40 -5.09 -0.73
C GLU A 94 4.36 -3.90 -0.58
N CYS A 95 4.09 -2.81 -1.30
CA CYS A 95 4.97 -1.62 -1.32
C CYS A 95 4.22 -0.30 -1.11
N GLY A 96 3.15 -0.36 -0.32
CA GLY A 96 2.32 0.78 0.06
C GLY A 96 0.92 0.73 -0.53
N GLY A 97 0.17 1.81 -0.33
CA GLY A 97 -1.23 1.86 -0.70
C GLY A 97 -1.91 3.18 -0.42
N LEU A 98 -3.12 3.32 -0.94
CA LEU A 98 -4.04 4.42 -0.69
C LEU A 98 -5.27 3.85 0.01
N VAL A 99 -5.46 4.19 1.28
CA VAL A 99 -6.57 3.70 2.10
C VAL A 99 -7.38 4.84 2.68
N TYR A 100 -8.68 4.58 2.83
CA TYR A 100 -9.64 5.52 3.43
C TYR A 100 -10.47 4.80 4.48
N ASP A 101 -10.66 5.45 5.63
CA ASP A 101 -11.62 5.02 6.64
C ASP A 101 -12.50 6.19 7.05
N GLY A 102 -13.70 5.89 7.55
CA GLY A 102 -14.52 6.92 8.15
C GLY A 102 -15.92 6.49 8.52
N ASP A 103 -16.36 7.00 9.66
CA ASP A 103 -17.70 6.83 10.22
C ASP A 103 -18.10 8.10 11.00
N LYS A 104 -19.16 8.01 11.81
CA LYS A 104 -19.62 9.14 12.63
C LYS A 104 -18.63 9.56 13.72
N LYS A 105 -17.68 8.69 14.09
CA LYS A 105 -16.73 8.87 15.19
C LYS A 105 -15.38 9.34 14.70
N SER A 106 -14.96 8.93 13.51
CA SER A 106 -13.62 9.19 13.00
C SER A 106 -13.57 9.23 11.48
N ALA A 107 -12.51 9.82 10.93
CA ALA A 107 -12.20 9.71 9.51
C ALA A 107 -10.69 9.69 9.30
N SER A 108 -10.20 8.92 8.34
CA SER A 108 -8.79 8.87 8.01
C SER A 108 -8.54 8.62 6.53
N MET A 109 -7.40 9.09 6.06
CA MET A 109 -6.84 8.73 4.76
C MET A 109 -5.33 8.56 4.91
N THR A 110 -4.78 7.57 4.24
CA THR A 110 -3.33 7.38 4.16
C THR A 110 -2.95 6.95 2.77
N TYR A 111 -2.08 7.73 2.13
CA TYR A 111 -1.28 7.28 1.02
C TYR A 111 0.13 6.99 1.52
N SER A 112 0.53 5.72 1.48
CA SER A 112 1.83 5.25 1.96
C SER A 112 2.71 4.77 0.82
N ILE A 113 4.00 5.08 0.93
CA ILE A 113 5.04 4.61 0.03
C ILE A 113 6.09 3.89 0.88
N ASP A 114 6.27 2.61 0.60
CA ASP A 114 7.20 1.76 1.32
C ASP A 114 8.56 1.73 0.61
N GLN A 115 9.65 1.64 1.38
CA GLN A 115 10.95 1.36 0.81
C GLN A 115 11.03 -0.11 0.38
N TYR A 116 11.78 -0.40 -0.68
CA TYR A 116 12.03 -1.77 -1.10
C TYR A 116 12.51 -2.67 0.07
N LYS A 117 11.78 -3.77 0.32
CA LYS A 117 11.99 -4.73 1.44
C LYS A 117 11.85 -4.13 2.84
N ASN A 118 11.38 -2.90 2.96
CA ASN A 118 11.13 -2.25 4.23
C ASN A 118 9.70 -1.69 4.29
N ASP A 119 9.37 -1.04 5.40
CA ASP A 119 8.08 -0.37 5.59
C ASP A 119 8.12 1.08 5.05
N GLN A 120 7.10 1.87 5.39
CA GLN A 120 6.93 3.25 4.94
C GLN A 120 8.16 4.15 5.12
N ILE A 121 8.48 4.89 4.06
CA ILE A 121 9.41 6.04 4.06
C ILE A 121 8.70 7.37 3.82
N MET A 122 7.49 7.34 3.26
CA MET A 122 6.69 8.53 3.02
C MET A 122 5.21 8.23 3.23
N GLN A 123 4.49 9.17 3.84
CA GLN A 123 3.04 9.13 3.91
C GLN A 123 2.43 10.52 3.75
N LEU A 124 1.38 10.60 2.94
CA LEU A 124 0.41 11.69 3.02
C LEU A 124 -0.77 11.18 3.85
N GLN A 125 -1.05 11.84 4.96
CA GLN A 125 -2.01 11.36 5.94
C GLN A 125 -3.03 12.43 6.35
N TYR A 126 -4.24 11.97 6.66
CA TYR A 126 -5.30 12.71 7.31
C TYR A 126 -5.90 11.84 8.42
N SER A 127 -6.18 12.45 9.57
CA SER A 127 -6.89 11.82 10.67
C SER A 127 -7.80 12.83 11.35
N GLN A 128 -9.00 12.38 11.69
CA GLN A 128 -10.01 13.12 12.43
C GLN A 128 -10.65 12.22 13.49
N GLU A 129 -10.76 12.73 14.71
CA GLU A 129 -11.44 12.06 15.82
C GLU A 129 -12.49 12.98 16.44
N ASN A 130 -13.68 12.43 16.67
CA ASN A 130 -14.86 13.13 17.20
C ASN A 130 -15.30 12.58 18.57
N ASN A 131 -14.37 11.97 19.31
CA ASN A 131 -14.66 11.29 20.58
C ASN A 131 -14.44 12.17 21.81
N GLY A 132 -13.91 13.39 21.62
CA GLY A 132 -13.60 14.34 22.68
C GLY A 132 -14.52 15.56 22.70
N PRO A 133 -14.34 16.49 23.66
CA PRO A 133 -15.12 17.72 23.75
C PRO A 133 -14.92 18.66 22.55
N GLN A 134 -13.85 18.45 21.78
CA GLN A 134 -13.56 19.17 20.55
C GLN A 134 -13.13 18.20 19.46
N LEU A 135 -13.48 18.55 18.23
CA LEU A 135 -13.06 17.84 17.04
C LEU A 135 -11.54 17.95 16.86
N GLN A 136 -10.85 16.81 16.88
CA GLN A 136 -9.41 16.75 16.64
C GLN A 136 -9.15 16.42 15.17
N ARG A 137 -8.24 17.16 14.54
CA ARG A 137 -7.83 16.96 13.14
C ARG A 137 -6.34 17.10 13.02
N SER A 138 -5.71 16.13 12.37
CA SER A 138 -4.33 16.20 11.92
C SER A 138 -4.24 15.80 10.45
N TYR A 139 -3.30 16.40 9.74
CA TYR A 139 -3.05 16.08 8.34
C TYR A 139 -1.66 16.55 7.95
N GLY A 140 -1.05 15.91 6.96
CA GLY A 140 0.24 16.35 6.44
C GLY A 140 1.03 15.27 5.74
N LEU A 141 2.23 15.67 5.31
CA LEU A 141 3.26 14.81 4.77
C LEU A 141 4.21 14.40 5.88
N LYS A 142 4.53 13.11 5.96
CA LYS A 142 5.57 12.56 6.82
C LYS A 142 6.63 11.85 5.99
N LEU A 143 7.89 12.03 6.39
CA LEU A 143 9.04 11.32 5.84
C LEU A 143 9.80 10.63 6.97
N TRP A 144 10.25 9.41 6.70
CA TRP A 144 11.04 8.61 7.62
C TRP A 144 12.32 8.12 6.97
N ASP A 145 13.36 7.96 7.79
CA ASP A 145 14.55 7.23 7.41
C ASP A 145 14.43 5.76 7.83
N LYS A 146 14.88 4.86 6.94
CA LYS A 146 14.88 3.40 7.10
C LYS A 146 16.28 2.85 6.83
N TYR A 147 16.61 1.73 7.48
CA TYR A 147 17.92 1.09 7.34
C TYR A 147 17.81 -0.16 6.45
N ASP A 148 18.60 -0.20 5.38
CA ASP A 148 18.58 -1.30 4.40
C ASP A 148 19.09 -2.63 4.98
N ASN A 149 19.99 -2.58 5.95
CA ASN A 149 20.64 -3.78 6.51
C ASN A 149 19.73 -4.59 7.46
N PHE A 150 18.59 -4.03 7.84
CA PHE A 150 17.61 -4.63 8.73
C PHE A 150 16.18 -4.51 8.15
N PRO A 151 15.87 -5.29 7.09
CA PRO A 151 14.59 -5.21 6.39
C PRO A 151 13.42 -5.71 7.25
N SER A 152 12.19 -5.42 6.80
CA SER A 152 10.96 -5.76 7.53
C SER A 152 10.84 -7.25 7.84
N SER A 153 11.32 -8.14 6.98
CA SER A 153 11.32 -9.58 7.23
C SER A 153 12.16 -9.99 8.45
N LYS A 154 13.29 -9.30 8.71
CA LYS A 154 14.10 -9.52 9.93
C LYS A 154 13.43 -8.95 11.17
N VAL A 155 12.78 -7.78 11.04
CA VAL A 155 11.99 -7.17 12.13
C VAL A 155 10.87 -8.12 12.56
N LEU A 156 10.10 -8.64 11.59
CA LEU A 156 9.02 -9.60 11.84
C LEU A 156 9.53 -10.88 12.51
N ALA A 157 10.59 -11.48 11.96
CA ALA A 157 11.19 -12.68 12.56
C ALA A 157 11.66 -12.46 14.01
N TYR A 158 12.18 -11.27 14.32
CA TYR A 158 12.58 -10.90 15.67
C TYR A 158 11.35 -10.77 16.60
N ILE A 159 10.31 -10.04 16.19
CA ILE A 159 9.07 -9.89 16.96
C ILE A 159 8.40 -11.24 17.19
N ASP A 160 8.34 -12.10 16.16
CA ASP A 160 7.80 -13.46 16.26
C ASP A 160 8.58 -14.30 17.27
N SER A 161 9.91 -14.16 17.31
CA SER A 161 10.73 -14.85 18.30
C SER A 161 10.41 -14.42 19.73
N LEU A 162 10.10 -13.14 19.96
CA LEU A 162 9.70 -12.62 21.26
C LEU A 162 8.31 -13.11 21.66
N ASN A 163 7.36 -13.10 20.71
CA ASN A 163 6.00 -13.60 20.95
C ASN A 163 6.00 -15.08 21.39
N LYS A 164 6.85 -15.90 20.78
CA LYS A 164 6.99 -17.33 21.12
C LYS A 164 7.48 -17.59 22.54
N LEU A 165 8.11 -16.61 23.19
CA LEU A 165 8.53 -16.74 24.59
C LEU A 165 7.33 -16.75 25.54
N ASN A 166 6.19 -16.19 25.14
CA ASN A 166 5.01 -15.97 25.99
C ASN A 166 5.37 -15.26 27.31
N ASP A 167 6.35 -14.36 27.26
CA ASP A 167 6.87 -13.62 28.42
C ASP A 167 6.81 -12.11 28.12
N THR A 168 5.94 -11.41 28.85
CA THR A 168 5.70 -9.98 28.69
C THR A 168 6.94 -9.13 29.02
N VAL A 169 7.75 -9.54 29.99
CA VAL A 169 8.96 -8.81 30.40
C VAL A 169 10.05 -8.97 29.35
N ALA A 170 10.27 -10.21 28.89
CA ALA A 170 11.21 -10.49 27.81
C ALA A 170 10.79 -9.79 26.51
N TYR A 171 9.49 -9.80 26.18
CA TYR A 171 8.94 -9.11 25.03
C TYR A 171 9.22 -7.60 25.10
N LYS A 172 8.87 -6.95 26.21
CA LYS A 172 9.10 -5.51 26.40
C LYS A 172 10.59 -5.18 26.28
N THR A 173 11.44 -5.93 26.97
CA THR A 173 12.90 -5.75 26.94
C THR A 173 13.47 -5.89 25.52
N GLY A 174 12.98 -6.88 24.76
CA GLY A 174 13.38 -7.09 23.37
C GLY A 174 12.96 -5.95 22.45
N ILE A 175 11.72 -5.46 22.59
CA ILE A 175 11.23 -4.30 21.83
C ILE A 175 12.03 -3.03 22.16
N ASP A 176 12.31 -2.78 23.44
CA ASP A 176 13.13 -1.64 23.85
C ASP A 176 14.54 -1.71 23.26
N LYS A 177 15.16 -2.91 23.24
CA LYS A 177 16.45 -3.13 22.60
C LYS A 177 16.41 -2.90 21.09
N LEU A 178 15.35 -3.34 20.41
CA LEU A 178 15.16 -3.09 18.99
C LEU A 178 15.03 -1.58 18.71
N ASN A 179 14.21 -0.87 19.49
CA ASN A 179 14.03 0.58 19.37
C ASN A 179 15.33 1.36 19.62
N ALA A 180 16.13 0.93 20.60
CA ALA A 180 17.42 1.52 20.94
C ALA A 180 18.51 1.22 19.93
N SER A 181 18.40 0.13 19.16
CA SER A 181 19.40 -0.26 18.15
C SER A 181 19.52 0.71 16.96
N GLY A 182 18.61 1.69 16.87
CA GLY A 182 18.50 2.59 15.72
C GLY A 182 17.85 1.94 14.50
N ARG A 183 17.60 0.63 14.50
CA ARG A 183 17.06 -0.14 13.35
C ARG A 183 15.55 0.00 13.15
N VAL A 184 14.91 0.88 13.91
CA VAL A 184 13.48 1.16 13.84
C VAL A 184 13.29 2.52 13.19
N THR A 185 12.27 2.63 12.34
CA THR A 185 11.86 3.83 11.61
C THR A 185 11.91 5.09 12.49
N LYS A 186 12.57 6.14 12.01
CA LYS A 186 12.63 7.45 12.68
C LYS A 186 12.03 8.52 11.78
N GLU A 187 11.10 9.30 12.32
CA GLU A 187 10.48 10.41 11.58
C GLU A 187 11.53 11.50 11.40
N ARG A 188 11.74 11.91 10.15
CA ARG A 188 12.73 12.90 9.75
C ARG A 188 12.09 14.26 9.53
N LEU A 189 10.90 14.25 8.94
CA LEU A 189 10.16 15.45 8.58
C LEU A 189 8.67 15.21 8.74
N PHE A 190 8.00 16.19 9.32
CA PHE A 190 6.55 16.35 9.24
C PHE A 190 6.21 17.75 8.73
N VAL A 191 5.31 17.83 7.76
CA VAL A 191 4.73 19.08 7.26
C VAL A 191 3.22 18.98 7.29
N GLY A 192 2.57 19.80 8.12
CA GLY A 192 1.11 19.85 8.21
C GLY A 192 0.60 20.25 9.58
N LYS A 193 -0.66 19.91 9.86
CA LYS A 193 -1.33 20.17 11.14
C LYS A 193 -1.14 18.99 12.08
N ASN A 194 -0.49 19.21 13.22
CA ASN A 194 -0.36 18.19 14.27
C ASN A 194 -1.63 18.09 15.13
N ALA A 195 -1.73 17.05 15.98
CA ALA A 195 -2.85 16.88 16.92
C ALA A 195 -2.89 18.00 17.99
N GLY A 196 -1.74 18.61 18.25
CA GLY A 196 -1.60 19.81 19.08
C GLY A 196 -2.21 21.07 18.45
N GLY A 197 -2.66 21.03 17.20
CA GLY A 197 -3.28 22.15 16.50
C GLY A 197 -2.30 23.06 15.74
N ASP A 198 -1.00 22.87 15.94
CA ASP A 198 0.03 23.65 15.25
C ASP A 198 0.14 23.22 13.80
N VAL A 199 0.35 24.18 12.90
CA VAL A 199 0.50 23.94 11.46
C VAL A 199 1.87 24.40 11.01
N GLY A 200 2.70 23.51 10.49
CA GLY A 200 4.06 23.88 10.13
C GLY A 200 4.96 22.74 9.65
N LEU A 201 6.25 23.03 9.66
CA LEU A 201 7.37 22.16 9.35
C LEU A 201 8.09 21.77 10.65
N PHE A 202 8.27 20.47 10.86
CA PHE A 202 8.91 19.90 12.03
C PHE A 202 10.01 18.95 11.54
N LEU A 203 11.25 19.24 11.93
CA LEU A 203 12.44 18.52 11.50
C LEU A 203 13.11 17.86 12.70
N SER A 204 13.46 16.60 12.52
CA SER A 204 14.17 15.78 13.50
C SER A 204 15.53 15.36 12.96
N ASP A 205 16.48 15.00 13.82
CA ASP A 205 17.76 14.39 13.45
C ASP A 205 17.60 12.94 12.94
N ALA A 206 18.70 12.28 12.56
CA ALA A 206 18.70 10.89 12.08
C ALA A 206 18.25 9.86 13.14
N ASN A 207 18.21 10.25 14.41
CA ASN A 207 17.69 9.44 15.51
C ASN A 207 16.23 9.76 15.85
N GLY A 208 15.59 10.67 15.09
CA GLY A 208 14.23 11.12 15.31
C GLY A 208 14.08 12.17 16.42
N LYS A 209 15.18 12.80 16.88
CA LYS A 209 15.10 13.86 17.89
C LYS A 209 14.76 15.19 17.23
N PRO A 210 13.72 15.93 17.67
CA PRO A 210 13.38 17.23 17.11
C PRO A 210 14.55 18.23 17.17
N LYS A 211 14.79 18.97 16.09
CA LYS A 211 15.86 19.98 15.97
C LYS A 211 15.37 21.35 15.57
N LEU A 212 14.36 21.42 14.71
CA LEU A 212 13.81 22.67 14.21
C LEU A 212 12.30 22.55 14.05
N ARG A 213 11.57 23.57 14.49
CA ARG A 213 10.13 23.71 14.28
C ARG A 213 9.85 25.10 13.72
N ILE A 214 9.09 25.16 12.63
CA ILE A 214 8.62 26.40 12.01
C ILE A 214 7.12 26.24 11.83
N TYR A 215 6.31 26.93 12.63
CA TYR A 215 4.87 26.66 12.67
C TYR A 215 4.04 27.87 13.05
N ILE A 216 2.74 27.80 12.77
CA ILE A 216 1.72 28.68 13.32
C ILE A 216 1.09 27.95 14.51
N ASN A 217 1.11 28.58 15.68
CA ASN A 217 0.55 28.00 16.90
C ASN A 217 -0.99 28.15 16.95
N LYS A 218 -1.62 27.58 17.98
CA LYS A 218 -3.06 27.69 18.23
C LYS A 218 -3.59 29.12 18.39
N GLN A 219 -2.73 30.08 18.72
CA GLN A 219 -3.06 31.51 18.84
C GLN A 219 -2.84 32.27 17.52
N ASN A 220 -2.60 31.55 16.41
CA ASN A 220 -2.29 32.10 15.08
C ASN A 220 -1.00 32.96 15.04
N GLN A 221 -0.05 32.69 15.93
CA GLN A 221 1.25 33.37 15.93
C GLN A 221 2.29 32.51 15.21
N PRO A 222 3.16 33.12 14.38
CA PRO A 222 4.30 32.43 13.80
C PRO A 222 5.35 32.15 14.88
N VAL A 223 5.94 30.95 14.84
CA VAL A 223 6.97 30.52 15.78
C VAL A 223 8.08 29.76 15.05
N ILE A 224 9.34 30.08 15.37
CA ILE A 224 10.53 29.34 14.96
C ILE A 224 11.32 28.89 16.20
N GLU A 225 11.40 27.59 16.45
CA GLU A 225 12.11 27.00 17.58
C GLU A 225 13.30 26.13 17.12
N THR A 226 14.47 26.35 17.72
CA THR A 226 15.60 25.40 17.64
C THR A 226 15.72 24.62 18.94
N LEU A 227 15.97 23.32 18.86
CA LEU A 227 15.97 22.41 20.02
C LEU A 227 17.31 21.71 20.23
N ASP A 228 17.63 21.43 21.50
CA ASP A 228 18.83 20.70 21.90
C ASP A 228 18.69 19.17 21.75
N ASP A 229 19.70 18.42 22.21
CA ASP A 229 19.70 16.95 22.16
C ASP A 229 18.71 16.27 23.13
N LYS A 230 18.14 17.04 24.07
CA LYS A 230 17.12 16.62 25.02
C LYS A 230 15.71 17.06 24.58
N GLY A 231 15.60 17.80 23.47
CA GLY A 231 14.34 18.35 22.98
C GLY A 231 13.89 19.61 23.73
N ALA A 232 14.78 20.28 24.46
CA ALA A 232 14.50 21.57 25.07
C ALA A 232 14.74 22.70 24.06
N VAL A 233 13.91 23.75 24.14
CA VAL A 233 14.03 24.92 23.25
C VAL A 233 15.26 25.74 23.65
N ILE A 234 16.19 25.90 22.71
CA ILE A 234 17.37 26.76 22.87
C ILE A 234 17.01 28.21 22.52
N LYS A 235 16.21 28.39 21.46
CA LYS A 235 15.81 29.69 20.93
C LYS A 235 14.43 29.59 20.32
N SER A 236 13.60 30.59 20.60
CA SER A 236 12.27 30.76 20.03
C SER A 236 12.14 32.20 19.49
N ARG A 237 11.46 32.37 18.36
CA ARG A 237 11.15 33.65 17.72
C ARG A 237 9.78 33.63 17.11
#